data_AF-A0A379T0Y3-F1
#
_entry.id   AF-A0A379T0Y3-F1
#
_cell.length_a   1.000
_cell.length_b   1.000
_cell.length_c   1.000
_cell.angle_alpha   90.00
_cell.angle_beta   90.00
_cell.angle_gamma   90.00
#
_symmetry.space_group_name_H-M   'P 1'
#
loop_
_entity.id
_entity.type
_entity.pdbx_description
1 polymer ?
#
loop_
_entity_poly.entity_id
_entity_poly.type
_entity_poly.pdbx_seq_one_letter_code
_entity_poly.pdbx_strand_id
1 'polypeptide(L)'
;MYECPTATDGTWAFTLPSADALATGNYAYTVLATDAAGNVSATTNGNITIDITLPAIPYGGLATESDTGTAGDNITNADLPTFSGTAEPNITVILTLNGKRYDVPVNNDGTWRFTLPAGDELNDGSYDFTLQGQNTAGTTSDAFKGSITIDTTPPDAAVGKLTADTDTGIAGDNITSVSTPTFIGTTDPGATIIFTINSKTYEFQADSSGVWRFTLPTENALPDDTYIYTVQAKDAAGNASTPTNGSLTIDSTSPAPTVGALTEDSDTGDKGDNVTRDKMPTFTGTTEPGATIILTLNKETHTFQAGE
;
A
#
# COMPACT_ATOMS: atom_id res chain seq x y z
N MET A 1 -35.71 26.68 -51.52
CA MET A 1 -35.05 27.99 -51.65
C MET A 1 -35.57 28.83 -50.50
N TYR A 2 -34.67 29.37 -49.68
CA TYR A 2 -35.05 30.24 -48.57
C TYR A 2 -34.72 31.68 -48.94
N GLU A 3 -35.65 32.59 -48.68
CA GLU A 3 -35.43 34.02 -48.84
C GLU A 3 -35.08 34.61 -47.46
N CYS A 4 -33.97 35.35 -47.41
CA CYS A 4 -33.49 36.00 -46.19
C CYS A 4 -33.40 37.50 -46.44
N PRO A 5 -34.18 38.34 -45.72
CA PRO A 5 -34.06 39.79 -45.86
C PRO A 5 -32.70 40.27 -45.33
N THR A 6 -32.09 41.24 -46.02
CA THR A 6 -30.89 41.92 -45.55
C THR A 6 -31.23 42.98 -44.51
N ALA A 7 -30.36 43.14 -43.51
CA ALA A 7 -30.41 44.25 -42.57
C ALA A 7 -29.99 45.57 -43.25
N THR A 8 -30.31 46.71 -42.62
CA THR A 8 -30.03 48.05 -43.16
C THR A 8 -28.54 48.36 -43.37
N ASP A 9 -27.65 47.58 -42.77
CA ASP A 9 -26.20 47.65 -42.93
C ASP A 9 -25.63 46.69 -44.00
N GLY A 10 -26.49 45.93 -44.68
CA GLY A 10 -26.10 44.96 -45.70
C GLY A 10 -25.72 43.57 -45.18
N THR A 11 -25.83 43.32 -43.86
CA THR A 11 -25.62 41.98 -43.28
C THR A 11 -26.88 41.11 -43.41
N TRP A 12 -26.70 39.79 -43.48
CA TRP A 12 -27.80 38.82 -43.46
C TRP A 12 -27.40 37.59 -42.65
N ALA A 13 -28.37 36.96 -42.00
CA ALA A 13 -28.19 35.72 -41.26
C ALA A 13 -29.42 34.84 -41.46
N PHE A 14 -29.20 33.57 -41.79
CA PHE A 14 -30.27 32.61 -41.98
C PHE A 14 -30.01 31.37 -41.12
N THR A 15 -31.04 30.96 -40.37
CA THR A 15 -31.03 29.72 -39.60
C THR A 15 -32.07 28.79 -40.23
N LEU A 16 -31.66 27.55 -40.51
CA LEU A 16 -32.59 26.54 -41.01
C LEU A 16 -33.75 26.33 -40.01
N PRO A 17 -35.01 26.28 -40.47
CA PRO A 17 -36.12 25.87 -39.63
C PRO A 17 -35.89 24.46 -39.07
N SER A 18 -36.39 24.17 -37.87
CA SER A 18 -36.22 22.86 -37.23
C SER A 18 -36.81 21.70 -38.04
N ALA A 19 -37.83 21.95 -38.85
CA ALA A 19 -38.43 20.97 -39.75
C ALA A 19 -37.47 20.52 -40.87
N ASP A 20 -36.46 21.33 -41.17
CA ASP A 20 -35.48 21.12 -42.24
C ASP A 20 -34.09 20.77 -41.68
N ALA A 21 -34.04 20.28 -40.43
CA ALA A 21 -32.81 19.84 -39.79
C ALA A 21 -32.11 18.77 -40.64
N LEU A 22 -30.80 18.94 -40.83
CA LEU A 22 -30.00 18.06 -41.66
C LEU A 22 -29.53 16.85 -40.85
N ALA A 23 -29.56 15.67 -41.48
CA ALA A 23 -28.95 14.46 -40.94
C ALA A 23 -27.43 14.46 -41.18
N THR A 24 -26.71 13.47 -40.65
CA THR A 24 -25.29 13.27 -40.99
C THR A 24 -25.11 13.16 -42.50
N GLY A 25 -24.20 13.95 -43.06
CA GLY A 25 -23.92 13.94 -44.50
C GLY A 25 -23.18 15.17 -45.01
N ASN A 26 -22.80 15.12 -46.29
CA ASN A 26 -22.19 16.23 -47.00
C ASN A 26 -23.27 16.94 -47.83
N TYR A 27 -23.37 18.26 -47.69
CA TYR A 27 -24.34 19.08 -48.38
C TYR A 27 -23.64 20.19 -49.15
N ALA A 28 -24.06 20.41 -50.39
CA ALA A 28 -23.68 21.59 -51.15
C ALA A 28 -24.71 22.70 -50.90
N TYR A 29 -24.25 23.94 -50.76
CA TYR A 29 -25.12 25.11 -50.69
C TYR A 29 -24.71 26.13 -51.76
N THR A 30 -25.69 26.94 -52.17
CA THR A 30 -25.47 28.05 -53.09
C THR A 30 -26.09 29.32 -52.53
N VAL A 31 -25.47 30.46 -52.82
CA VAL A 31 -25.93 31.78 -52.38
C VAL A 31 -25.89 32.75 -53.55
N LEU A 32 -26.99 33.47 -53.76
CA LEU A 32 -27.12 34.57 -54.72
C LEU A 32 -27.96 35.67 -54.08
N ALA A 33 -27.76 36.91 -54.52
CA ALA A 33 -28.56 38.06 -54.12
C ALA A 33 -29.31 38.63 -55.32
N THR A 34 -30.48 39.20 -55.09
CA THR A 34 -31.24 39.96 -56.08
C THR A 34 -31.51 41.36 -55.54
N ASP A 35 -31.14 42.40 -56.29
CA ASP A 35 -31.38 43.78 -55.87
C ASP A 35 -32.84 44.22 -56.12
N ALA A 36 -33.21 45.40 -55.65
CA ALA A 36 -34.57 45.94 -55.82
C ALA A 36 -34.96 46.21 -57.28
N ALA A 37 -33.99 46.33 -58.19
CA ALA A 37 -34.20 46.49 -59.62
C ALA A 37 -34.29 45.12 -60.35
N GLY A 38 -34.11 44.01 -59.65
CA GLY A 38 -34.15 42.65 -60.19
C GLY A 38 -32.82 42.14 -60.75
N ASN A 39 -31.69 42.83 -60.53
CA ASN A 39 -30.38 42.34 -60.94
C ASN A 39 -29.93 41.20 -60.00
N VAL A 40 -29.45 40.10 -60.55
CA VAL A 40 -29.01 38.91 -59.79
C VAL A 40 -27.48 38.87 -59.74
N SER A 41 -26.90 38.63 -58.55
CA SER A 41 -25.46 38.45 -58.38
C SER A 41 -24.96 37.14 -58.99
N ALA A 42 -23.64 37.00 -59.11
CA ALA A 42 -23.06 35.68 -59.36
C ALA A 42 -23.40 34.71 -58.21
N THR A 43 -23.59 33.43 -58.54
CA THR A 43 -23.80 32.36 -57.56
C THR A 43 -22.49 32.01 -56.87
N THR A 44 -22.47 32.06 -55.54
CA THR A 44 -21.40 31.49 -54.72
C THR A 44 -21.79 30.07 -54.33
N ASN A 45 -20.84 29.13 -54.42
CA ASN A 45 -21.03 27.74 -54.03
C ASN A 45 -20.21 27.44 -52.77
N GLY A 46 -20.72 26.58 -51.91
CA GLY A 46 -19.99 26.05 -50.77
C GLY A 46 -20.41 24.62 -50.44
N ASN A 47 -19.65 24.01 -49.54
CA ASN A 47 -19.96 22.69 -48.99
C ASN A 47 -19.98 22.79 -47.46
N ILE A 48 -20.81 21.96 -46.84
CA ILE A 48 -20.83 21.73 -45.40
C ILE A 48 -20.92 20.22 -45.15
N THR A 49 -20.33 19.79 -44.04
CA THR A 49 -20.50 18.44 -43.51
C THR A 49 -21.24 18.55 -42.19
N ILE A 50 -22.33 17.80 -42.07
CA ILE A 50 -23.05 17.61 -40.81
C ILE A 50 -22.61 16.27 -40.26
N ASP A 51 -22.07 16.27 -39.04
CA ASP A 51 -21.70 15.06 -38.31
C ASP A 51 -22.27 15.13 -36.90
N ILE A 52 -23.27 14.30 -36.66
CA ILE A 52 -23.93 14.12 -35.35
C ILE A 52 -23.64 12.74 -34.74
N THR A 53 -22.68 12.00 -35.29
CA THR A 53 -22.35 10.66 -34.81
C THR A 53 -21.57 10.74 -33.51
N LEU A 54 -22.07 10.08 -32.44
CA LEU A 54 -21.34 10.02 -31.18
C LEU A 54 -20.22 8.97 -31.29
N PRO A 55 -19.01 9.25 -30.78
CA PRO A 55 -17.98 8.24 -30.66
C PRO A 55 -18.37 7.19 -29.61
N ALA A 56 -17.74 6.01 -29.65
CA ALA A 56 -17.88 5.00 -28.60
C ALA A 56 -17.40 5.53 -27.23
N ILE A 57 -17.99 4.99 -26.17
CA ILE A 57 -17.62 5.32 -24.79
C ILE A 57 -16.19 4.82 -24.52
N PRO A 58 -15.25 5.70 -24.09
CA PRO A 58 -13.92 5.26 -23.68
C PRO A 58 -13.96 4.33 -22.47
N TYR A 59 -12.95 3.48 -22.36
CA TYR A 59 -12.70 2.67 -21.16
C TYR A 59 -11.36 3.07 -20.53
N GLY A 60 -11.26 2.98 -19.21
CA GLY A 60 -10.01 3.15 -18.50
C GLY A 60 -10.21 3.50 -17.03
N GLY A 61 -9.10 3.78 -16.36
CA GLY A 61 -9.07 4.08 -14.93
C GLY A 61 -7.64 4.32 -14.48
N LEU A 62 -7.36 4.03 -13.21
CA LEU A 62 -6.02 4.10 -12.66
C LEU A 62 -5.09 3.16 -13.45
N ALA A 63 -3.96 3.68 -13.92
CA ALA A 63 -2.99 2.90 -14.66
C ALA A 63 -2.28 1.92 -13.74
N THR A 64 -1.91 0.74 -14.23
CA THR A 64 -1.32 -0.34 -13.43
C THR A 64 -0.04 0.07 -12.71
N GLU A 65 0.79 0.93 -13.31
CA GLU A 65 2.00 1.46 -12.67
C GLU A 65 1.72 2.50 -11.58
N SER A 66 0.51 3.05 -11.59
CA SER A 66 0.04 4.05 -10.62
C SER A 66 -0.87 3.44 -9.56
N ASP A 67 -1.24 2.17 -9.69
CA ASP A 67 -2.05 1.40 -8.74
C ASP A 67 -1.11 0.69 -7.77
N THR A 68 -0.78 1.39 -6.68
CA THR A 68 0.26 0.98 -5.74
C THR A 68 -0.33 0.09 -4.65
N GLY A 69 0.49 -0.76 -4.05
CA GLY A 69 -0.02 -1.71 -3.06
C GLY A 69 -0.69 -2.92 -3.72
N THR A 70 -2.02 -3.00 -3.70
CA THR A 70 -2.77 -4.16 -4.21
C THR A 70 -3.28 -3.93 -5.63
N ALA A 71 -2.76 -4.68 -6.60
CA ALA A 71 -3.16 -4.53 -7.99
C ALA A 71 -4.67 -4.77 -8.21
N GLY A 72 -5.33 -3.82 -8.86
CA GLY A 72 -6.72 -3.81 -9.28
C GLY A 72 -7.72 -3.27 -8.26
N ASP A 73 -7.27 -2.79 -7.10
CA ASP A 73 -8.17 -2.25 -6.07
C ASP A 73 -8.50 -0.76 -6.26
N ASN A 74 -7.77 -0.06 -7.14
CA ASN A 74 -7.90 1.37 -7.42
C ASN A 74 -7.55 2.26 -6.21
N ILE A 75 -6.66 1.80 -5.35
CA ILE A 75 -6.12 2.55 -4.21
C ILE A 75 -4.65 2.87 -4.52
N THR A 76 -4.25 4.11 -4.32
CA THR A 76 -2.88 4.53 -4.63
C THR A 76 -2.33 5.56 -3.66
N ASN A 77 -1.02 5.53 -3.47
CA ASN A 77 -0.26 6.55 -2.77
C ASN A 77 0.40 7.58 -3.68
N ALA A 78 0.07 7.56 -4.98
CA ALA A 78 0.40 8.65 -5.87
C ALA A 78 -0.65 9.76 -5.74
N ASP A 79 -0.25 10.95 -5.27
CA ASP A 79 -1.08 12.16 -5.25
C ASP A 79 -1.29 12.78 -6.65
N LEU A 80 -0.43 12.42 -7.61
CA LEU A 80 -0.56 12.71 -9.03
C LEU A 80 -0.74 11.40 -9.84
N PRO A 81 -1.87 10.69 -9.69
CA PRO A 81 -2.07 9.42 -10.34
C PRO A 81 -2.03 9.52 -11.86
N THR A 82 -1.61 8.42 -12.48
CA THR A 82 -1.72 8.22 -13.92
C THR A 82 -2.98 7.42 -14.23
N PHE A 83 -3.75 7.92 -15.20
CA PHE A 83 -4.87 7.23 -15.81
C PHE A 83 -4.47 6.66 -17.17
N SER A 84 -5.03 5.51 -17.53
CA SER A 84 -4.85 4.93 -18.86
C SER A 84 -6.06 4.11 -19.28
N GLY A 85 -6.14 3.84 -20.58
CA GLY A 85 -7.21 3.01 -21.11
C GLY A 85 -7.24 2.96 -22.63
N THR A 86 -8.43 2.69 -23.17
CA THR A 86 -8.69 2.57 -24.61
C THR A 86 -9.87 3.42 -25.06
N ALA A 87 -9.82 3.87 -26.31
CA ALA A 87 -10.86 4.64 -26.99
C ALA A 87 -10.70 4.52 -28.52
N GLU A 88 -11.62 5.10 -29.29
CA GLU A 88 -11.45 5.17 -30.75
C GLU A 88 -10.20 6.00 -31.12
N PRO A 89 -9.37 5.57 -32.09
CA PRO A 89 -8.19 6.33 -32.48
C PRO A 89 -8.51 7.72 -33.02
N ASN A 90 -7.61 8.69 -32.79
CA ASN A 90 -7.71 10.08 -33.25
C ASN A 90 -8.87 10.90 -32.66
N ILE A 91 -9.50 10.44 -31.58
CA ILE A 91 -10.44 11.25 -30.79
C ILE A 91 -9.73 11.85 -29.57
N THR A 92 -10.44 12.69 -28.82
CA THR A 92 -10.01 13.16 -27.49
C THR A 92 -10.81 12.45 -26.41
N VAL A 93 -10.15 11.87 -25.41
CA VAL A 93 -10.77 11.44 -24.16
C VAL A 93 -10.83 12.63 -23.20
N ILE A 94 -12.02 12.91 -22.71
CA ILE A 94 -12.32 13.92 -21.71
C ILE A 94 -12.35 13.21 -20.36
N LEU A 95 -11.30 13.37 -19.57
CA LEU A 95 -11.28 12.95 -18.17
C LEU A 95 -11.80 14.09 -17.31
N THR A 96 -12.84 13.84 -16.53
CA THR A 96 -13.26 14.75 -15.45
C THR A 96 -12.98 14.10 -14.11
N LEU A 97 -12.17 14.77 -13.28
CA LEU A 97 -11.74 14.29 -11.96
C LEU A 97 -11.66 15.48 -11.02
N ASN A 98 -12.19 15.33 -9.79
CA ASN A 98 -12.24 16.41 -8.80
C ASN A 98 -12.86 17.73 -9.36
N GLY A 99 -13.87 17.59 -10.22
CA GLY A 99 -14.53 18.73 -10.89
C GLY A 99 -13.70 19.43 -11.98
N LYS A 100 -12.47 18.98 -12.24
CA LYS A 100 -11.59 19.52 -13.28
C LYS A 100 -11.64 18.65 -14.54
N ARG A 101 -11.61 19.31 -15.70
CA ARG A 101 -11.61 18.68 -17.03
C ARG A 101 -10.20 18.61 -17.60
N TYR A 102 -9.87 17.46 -18.17
CA TYR A 102 -8.63 17.17 -18.88
C TYR A 102 -8.94 16.58 -20.25
N ASP A 103 -8.39 17.18 -21.29
CA ASP A 103 -8.55 16.73 -22.68
C ASP A 103 -7.28 15.94 -23.08
N VAL A 104 -7.46 14.64 -23.31
CA VAL A 104 -6.37 13.66 -23.52
C VAL A 104 -6.46 13.10 -24.93
N PRO A 105 -5.48 13.31 -25.81
CA PRO A 105 -5.50 12.74 -27.15
C PRO A 105 -5.34 11.21 -27.11
N VAL A 106 -6.09 10.51 -27.97
CA VAL A 106 -5.98 9.06 -28.15
C VAL A 106 -4.97 8.74 -29.24
N ASN A 107 -4.05 7.82 -28.95
CA ASN A 107 -3.05 7.35 -29.90
C ASN A 107 -3.68 6.59 -31.08
N ASN A 108 -2.93 6.43 -32.16
CA ASN A 108 -3.39 5.73 -33.36
C ASN A 108 -3.72 4.25 -33.12
N ASP A 109 -3.17 3.63 -32.07
CA ASP A 109 -3.46 2.26 -31.66
C ASP A 109 -4.68 2.15 -30.73
N GLY A 110 -5.36 3.27 -30.45
CA GLY A 110 -6.54 3.33 -29.58
C GLY A 110 -6.20 3.43 -28.09
N THR A 111 -4.93 3.51 -27.70
CA THR A 111 -4.53 3.70 -26.31
C THR A 111 -4.51 5.18 -25.93
N TRP A 112 -4.73 5.48 -24.66
CA TRP A 112 -4.51 6.81 -24.10
C TRP A 112 -3.91 6.71 -22.71
N ARG A 113 -3.16 7.74 -22.32
CA ARG A 113 -2.49 7.84 -21.02
C ARG A 113 -2.42 9.29 -20.59
N PHE A 114 -2.69 9.55 -19.32
CA PHE A 114 -2.66 10.88 -18.73
C PHE A 114 -2.21 10.82 -17.28
N THR A 115 -1.12 11.53 -16.96
CA THR A 115 -0.69 11.75 -15.58
C THR A 115 -1.14 13.14 -15.16
N LEU A 116 -1.73 13.27 -13.98
CA LEU A 116 -2.10 14.58 -13.44
C LEU A 116 -0.87 15.51 -13.41
N PRO A 117 -1.00 16.78 -13.84
CA PRO A 117 0.10 17.72 -13.82
C PRO A 117 0.35 18.24 -12.40
N ALA A 118 1.57 18.69 -12.15
CA ALA A 118 1.89 19.40 -10.91
C ALA A 118 0.95 20.61 -10.71
N GLY A 119 0.49 20.82 -9.47
CA GLY A 119 -0.53 21.79 -9.09
C GLY A 119 -1.96 21.23 -9.04
N ASP A 120 -2.17 19.99 -9.49
CA ASP A 120 -3.43 19.25 -9.35
C ASP A 120 -3.29 18.04 -8.42
N GLU A 121 -2.37 18.10 -7.46
CA GLU A 121 -2.20 17.06 -6.45
C GLU A 121 -3.53 16.81 -5.71
N LEU A 122 -3.85 15.54 -5.54
CA LEU A 122 -5.02 15.10 -4.79
C LEU A 122 -4.61 14.80 -3.35
N ASN A 123 -5.43 15.24 -2.41
CA ASN A 123 -5.26 14.86 -1.01
C ASN A 123 -5.85 13.47 -0.78
N ASP A 124 -5.57 12.88 0.38
CA ASP A 124 -6.18 11.62 0.78
C ASP A 124 -7.71 11.68 0.73
N GLY A 125 -8.32 10.70 0.09
CA GLY A 125 -9.76 10.64 -0.12
C GLY A 125 -10.20 9.81 -1.32
N SER A 126 -11.51 9.62 -1.45
CA SER A 126 -12.11 8.95 -2.61
C SER A 126 -12.55 9.96 -3.65
N TYR A 127 -12.23 9.67 -4.92
CA TYR A 127 -12.53 10.53 -6.06
C TYR A 127 -13.25 9.75 -7.15
N ASP A 128 -14.45 10.21 -7.48
CA ASP A 128 -15.14 9.80 -8.70
C ASP A 128 -14.53 10.49 -9.92
N PHE A 129 -14.42 9.75 -11.02
CA PHE A 129 -14.04 10.28 -12.32
C PHE A 129 -15.00 9.84 -13.41
N THR A 130 -15.03 10.62 -14.49
CA THR A 130 -15.75 10.25 -15.71
C THR A 130 -14.86 10.34 -16.93
N LEU A 131 -15.09 9.46 -17.90
CA LEU A 131 -14.46 9.50 -19.22
C LEU A 131 -15.53 9.65 -20.30
N GLN A 132 -15.30 10.57 -21.24
CA GLN A 132 -16.12 10.71 -22.45
C GLN A 132 -15.22 10.84 -23.68
N GLY A 133 -15.63 10.30 -24.82
CA GLY A 133 -14.92 10.48 -26.09
C GLY A 133 -15.48 11.69 -26.82
N GLN A 134 -14.63 12.53 -27.41
CA GLN A 134 -15.02 13.64 -28.28
C GLN A 134 -14.35 13.52 -29.65
N ASN A 135 -15.17 13.45 -30.71
CA ASN A 135 -14.69 13.39 -32.08
C ASN A 135 -14.37 14.78 -32.66
N THR A 136 -13.86 14.82 -33.90
CA THR A 136 -13.46 16.07 -34.58
C THR A 136 -14.63 17.02 -34.87
N ALA A 137 -15.86 16.51 -34.93
CA ALA A 137 -17.07 17.31 -35.04
C ALA A 137 -17.52 17.93 -33.69
N GLY A 138 -16.85 17.57 -32.58
CA GLY A 138 -17.12 18.08 -31.23
C GLY A 138 -18.24 17.34 -30.49
N THR A 139 -18.86 16.34 -31.10
CA THR A 139 -19.86 15.49 -30.42
C THR A 139 -19.19 14.62 -29.37
N THR A 140 -19.93 14.29 -28.30
CA THR A 140 -19.38 13.62 -27.12
C THR A 140 -20.18 12.37 -26.77
N SER A 141 -19.50 11.26 -26.44
CA SER A 141 -20.13 10.02 -25.99
C SER A 141 -20.87 10.17 -24.66
N ASP A 142 -21.66 9.17 -24.30
CA ASP A 142 -22.04 8.96 -22.90
C ASP A 142 -20.80 8.77 -22.01
N ALA A 143 -20.97 8.99 -20.70
CA ALA A 143 -19.87 8.92 -19.74
C ALA A 143 -19.67 7.50 -19.19
N PHE A 144 -18.43 7.01 -19.28
CA PHE A 144 -17.93 5.97 -18.38
C PHE A 144 -17.69 6.59 -16.99
N LYS A 145 -17.95 5.83 -15.93
CA LYS A 145 -17.77 6.27 -14.54
C LYS A 145 -16.88 5.28 -13.80
N GLY A 146 -15.96 5.81 -13.00
CA GLY A 146 -15.15 5.01 -12.08
C GLY A 146 -14.79 5.83 -10.84
N SER A 147 -14.10 5.19 -9.91
CA SER A 147 -13.63 5.80 -8.68
C SER A 147 -12.20 5.35 -8.38
N ILE A 148 -11.43 6.21 -7.75
CA ILE A 148 -10.13 5.88 -7.17
C ILE A 148 -10.08 6.34 -5.72
N THR A 149 -9.16 5.79 -4.94
CA THR A 149 -8.84 6.28 -3.60
C THR A 149 -7.38 6.72 -3.57
N ILE A 150 -7.15 7.94 -3.14
CA ILE A 150 -5.82 8.47 -2.83
C ILE A 150 -5.59 8.27 -1.34
N ASP A 151 -4.47 7.66 -1.00
CA ASP A 151 -4.01 7.48 0.36
C ASP A 151 -2.49 7.55 0.37
N THR A 152 -1.96 8.69 0.79
CA THR A 152 -0.54 9.00 0.85
C THR A 152 0.01 8.87 2.28
N THR A 153 -0.83 8.48 3.24
CA THR A 153 -0.48 8.46 4.66
C THR A 153 0.01 7.08 5.07
N PRO A 154 1.27 6.92 5.49
CA PRO A 154 1.75 5.65 6.01
C PRO A 154 1.05 5.24 7.30
N PRO A 155 0.91 3.92 7.55
CA PRO A 155 0.42 3.42 8.83
C PRO A 155 1.40 3.75 9.96
N ASP A 156 0.91 3.70 11.20
CA ASP A 156 1.75 3.87 12.38
C ASP A 156 2.88 2.83 12.41
N ALA A 157 4.05 3.26 12.89
CA ALA A 157 5.22 2.39 13.00
C ALA A 157 4.90 1.14 13.82
N ALA A 158 4.98 -0.03 13.18
CA ALA A 158 4.76 -1.29 13.87
C ALA A 158 5.89 -1.56 14.86
N VAL A 159 5.55 -1.83 16.12
CA VAL A 159 6.49 -2.24 17.18
C VAL A 159 6.20 -3.65 17.62
N GLY A 160 7.24 -4.48 17.76
CA GLY A 160 7.12 -5.87 18.20
C GLY A 160 7.85 -6.12 19.51
N LYS A 161 7.35 -7.07 20.30
CA LYS A 161 8.05 -7.65 21.45
C LYS A 161 7.71 -9.12 21.59
N LEU A 162 8.50 -9.85 22.38
CA LEU A 162 8.16 -11.23 22.73
C LEU A 162 6.82 -11.30 23.47
N THR A 163 6.05 -12.36 23.20
CA THR A 163 4.90 -12.71 24.03
C THR A 163 5.38 -13.31 25.35
N ALA A 164 4.59 -13.11 26.42
CA ALA A 164 4.97 -13.54 27.76
C ALA A 164 5.23 -15.07 27.90
N ASP A 165 4.64 -15.90 27.05
CA ASP A 165 4.85 -17.35 27.01
C ASP A 165 6.14 -17.76 26.30
N THR A 166 6.77 -16.86 25.53
CA THR A 166 8.04 -17.11 24.84
C THR A 166 9.17 -16.21 25.34
N ASP A 167 8.90 -15.30 26.26
CA ASP A 167 9.85 -14.46 27.00
C ASP A 167 10.26 -15.20 28.28
N THR A 168 11.18 -16.16 28.15
CA THR A 168 11.56 -17.05 29.25
C THR A 168 12.58 -16.39 30.17
N GLY A 169 12.58 -16.74 31.46
CA GLY A 169 13.48 -16.10 32.43
C GLY A 169 12.97 -14.74 32.89
N ILE A 170 13.67 -13.66 32.56
CA ILE A 170 13.36 -12.30 33.04
C ILE A 170 12.49 -11.58 32.02
N ALA A 171 11.24 -11.29 32.39
CA ALA A 171 10.32 -10.62 31.48
C ALA A 171 10.86 -9.27 30.96
N GLY A 172 10.89 -9.11 29.64
CA GLY A 172 11.23 -7.89 28.93
C GLY A 172 12.73 -7.65 28.72
N ASP A 173 13.60 -8.59 29.07
CA ASP A 173 15.03 -8.50 28.78
C ASP A 173 15.38 -8.86 27.32
N ASN A 174 14.43 -9.46 26.59
CA ASN A 174 14.55 -9.98 25.22
C ASN A 174 15.53 -11.16 25.09
N ILE A 175 15.73 -11.91 26.16
CA ILE A 175 16.50 -13.15 26.19
C ILE A 175 15.53 -14.32 26.32
N THR A 176 15.70 -15.38 25.54
CA THR A 176 14.84 -16.56 25.66
C THR A 176 15.51 -17.85 25.23
N SER A 177 15.13 -18.95 25.88
CA SER A 177 15.51 -20.30 25.46
C SER A 177 14.62 -20.88 24.35
N VAL A 178 13.61 -20.14 23.88
CA VAL A 178 12.67 -20.59 22.84
C VAL A 178 13.21 -20.21 21.46
N SER A 179 13.70 -21.18 20.69
CA SER A 179 14.28 -20.97 19.35
C SER A 179 13.28 -20.58 18.26
N THR A 180 11.99 -20.74 18.51
CA THR A 180 10.88 -20.28 17.64
C THR A 180 9.96 -19.33 18.40
N PRO A 181 10.44 -18.14 18.80
CA PRO A 181 9.68 -17.26 19.67
C PRO A 181 8.45 -16.71 18.97
N THR A 182 7.51 -16.19 19.77
CA THR A 182 6.33 -15.50 19.27
C THR A 182 6.44 -14.02 19.60
N PHE A 183 6.19 -13.20 18.59
CA PHE A 183 6.13 -11.75 18.70
C PHE A 183 4.68 -11.27 18.69
N ILE A 184 4.43 -10.19 19.41
CA ILE A 184 3.17 -9.45 19.41
C ILE A 184 3.45 -7.96 19.27
N GLY A 185 2.55 -7.26 18.59
CA GLY A 185 2.65 -5.82 18.41
C GLY A 185 1.37 -5.20 17.90
N THR A 186 1.45 -3.92 17.56
CA THR A 186 0.34 -3.13 17.03
C THR A 186 0.77 -2.29 15.83
N THR A 187 -0.19 -1.97 14.96
CA THR A 187 -0.13 -1.00 13.86
C THR A 187 -1.57 -0.63 13.47
N ASP A 188 -1.78 -0.05 12.30
CA ASP A 188 -3.10 0.25 11.76
C ASP A 188 -3.89 -1.04 11.42
N PRO A 189 -5.21 -1.06 11.65
CA PRO A 189 -6.05 -2.22 11.33
C PRO A 189 -5.89 -2.70 9.89
N GLY A 190 -5.66 -4.01 9.71
CA GLY A 190 -5.54 -4.62 8.38
C GLY A 190 -4.24 -4.31 7.63
N ALA A 191 -3.31 -3.53 8.19
CA ALA A 191 -2.02 -3.29 7.58
C ALA A 191 -1.21 -4.60 7.45
N THR A 192 -0.45 -4.69 6.37
CA THR A 192 0.51 -5.77 6.13
C THR A 192 1.78 -5.50 6.93
N ILE A 193 2.12 -6.38 7.85
CA ILE A 193 3.39 -6.39 8.56
C ILE A 193 4.45 -7.10 7.72
N ILE A 194 5.60 -6.46 7.59
CA ILE A 194 6.83 -6.98 7.03
C ILE A 194 7.80 -7.16 8.21
N PHE A 195 7.99 -8.40 8.63
CA PHE A 195 8.87 -8.76 9.75
C PHE A 195 10.12 -9.43 9.22
N THR A 196 11.30 -8.89 9.51
CA THR A 196 12.58 -9.46 9.07
C THR A 196 13.43 -9.83 10.27
N ILE A 197 13.91 -11.07 10.33
CA ILE A 197 14.86 -11.55 11.33
C ILE A 197 15.79 -12.58 10.70
N ASN A 198 17.08 -12.55 11.07
CA ASN A 198 18.08 -13.49 10.52
C ASN A 198 18.08 -13.53 8.97
N SER A 199 17.99 -12.35 8.33
CA SER A 199 17.90 -12.18 6.86
C SER A 199 16.70 -12.84 6.17
N LYS A 200 15.68 -13.29 6.92
CA LYS A 200 14.42 -13.83 6.39
C LYS A 200 13.29 -12.84 6.63
N THR A 201 12.44 -12.64 5.61
CA THR A 201 11.29 -11.74 5.67
C THR A 201 10.00 -12.54 5.67
N TYR A 202 9.06 -12.11 6.51
CA TYR A 202 7.74 -12.68 6.68
C TYR A 202 6.71 -11.57 6.48
N GLU A 203 5.67 -11.87 5.71
CA GLU A 203 4.56 -10.94 5.46
C GLU A 203 3.25 -11.55 5.96
N PHE A 204 2.51 -10.79 6.77
CA PHE A 204 1.23 -11.17 7.35
C PHE A 204 0.42 -9.92 7.70
N GLN A 205 -0.88 -10.06 7.96
CA GLN A 205 -1.75 -8.91 8.27
C GLN A 205 -1.97 -8.74 9.78
N ALA A 206 -2.07 -7.49 10.22
CA ALA A 206 -2.67 -7.14 11.49
C ALA A 206 -4.18 -7.39 11.46
N ASP A 207 -4.77 -7.68 12.62
CA ASP A 207 -6.21 -7.90 12.72
C ASP A 207 -7.00 -6.58 12.62
N SER A 208 -8.33 -6.67 12.71
CA SER A 208 -9.23 -5.51 12.63
C SER A 208 -9.11 -4.53 13.80
N SER A 209 -8.36 -4.87 14.84
CA SER A 209 -8.00 -3.98 15.95
C SER A 209 -6.58 -3.42 15.83
N GLY A 210 -5.84 -3.79 14.78
CA GLY A 210 -4.45 -3.39 14.58
C GLY A 210 -3.45 -4.23 15.37
N VAL A 211 -3.89 -5.29 16.05
CA VAL A 211 -3.01 -6.20 16.77
C VAL A 211 -2.49 -7.26 15.82
N TRP A 212 -1.21 -7.58 15.91
CA TRP A 212 -0.61 -8.65 15.12
C TRP A 212 0.18 -9.61 16.02
N ARG A 213 0.26 -10.87 15.57
CA ARG A 213 0.98 -11.92 16.28
C ARG A 213 1.68 -12.84 15.29
N PHE A 214 2.97 -13.09 15.51
CA PHE A 214 3.79 -13.89 14.61
C PHE A 214 4.68 -14.85 15.38
N THR A 215 4.57 -16.15 15.08
CA THR A 215 5.46 -17.18 15.62
C THR A 215 6.44 -17.59 14.54
N LEU A 216 7.74 -17.61 14.87
CA LEU A 216 8.74 -18.08 13.90
C LEU A 216 8.44 -19.52 13.48
N PRO A 217 8.42 -19.83 12.17
CA PRO A 217 8.24 -21.20 11.70
C PRO A 217 9.38 -22.11 12.15
N THR A 218 9.07 -23.38 12.41
CA THR A 218 10.02 -24.37 12.93
C THR A 218 11.25 -24.59 12.06
N GLU A 219 11.10 -24.52 10.73
CA GLU A 219 12.18 -24.62 9.75
C GLU A 219 13.14 -23.42 9.77
N ASN A 220 12.76 -22.36 10.49
CA ASN A 220 13.52 -21.13 10.69
C ASN A 220 13.90 -20.93 12.17
N ALA A 221 13.86 -21.99 12.98
CA ALA A 221 14.32 -21.95 14.36
C ALA A 221 15.72 -21.34 14.45
N LEU A 222 15.89 -20.43 15.39
CA LEU A 222 17.09 -19.66 15.60
C LEU A 222 18.01 -20.38 16.60
N PRO A 223 19.27 -20.67 16.24
CA PRO A 223 20.29 -21.10 17.19
C PRO A 223 20.60 -20.04 18.24
N ASP A 224 21.42 -20.41 19.23
CA ASP A 224 21.92 -19.47 20.23
C ASP A 224 22.77 -18.39 19.56
N ASP A 225 22.28 -17.15 19.60
CA ASP A 225 22.94 -15.94 19.09
C ASP A 225 22.10 -14.70 19.48
N THR A 226 22.62 -13.52 19.20
CA THR A 226 21.85 -12.28 19.22
C THR A 226 21.44 -11.86 17.82
N TYR A 227 20.13 -11.74 17.60
CA TYR A 227 19.51 -11.35 16.35
C TYR A 227 18.95 -9.94 16.44
N ILE A 228 19.16 -9.16 15.39
CA ILE A 228 18.40 -7.94 15.16
C ILE A 228 17.22 -8.29 14.26
N TYR A 229 16.04 -7.81 14.64
CA TYR A 229 14.85 -7.90 13.81
C TYR A 229 14.34 -6.51 13.47
N THR A 230 13.66 -6.41 12.34
CA THR A 230 13.02 -5.18 11.87
C THR A 230 11.53 -5.44 11.64
N VAL A 231 10.70 -4.48 12.02
CA VAL A 231 9.26 -4.53 11.77
C VAL A 231 8.85 -3.28 11.01
N GLN A 232 8.13 -3.45 9.91
CA GLN A 232 7.54 -2.37 9.13
C GLN A 232 6.08 -2.73 8.82
N ALA A 233 5.20 -1.74 8.76
CA ALA A 233 3.83 -1.92 8.30
C ALA A 233 3.64 -1.27 6.92
N LYS A 234 2.74 -1.84 6.13
CA LYS A 234 2.31 -1.33 4.83
C LYS A 234 0.80 -1.36 4.73
N ASP A 235 0.18 -0.26 4.30
CA ASP A 235 -1.27 -0.21 4.08
C ASP A 235 -1.68 -0.76 2.70
N ALA A 236 -2.96 -0.63 2.35
CA ALA A 236 -3.51 -1.11 1.08
C ALA A 236 -3.01 -0.30 -0.12
N ALA A 237 -2.83 1.02 0.03
CA ALA A 237 -2.28 1.93 -0.97
C ALA A 237 -0.77 1.71 -1.19
N GLY A 238 -0.13 1.01 -0.26
CA GLY A 238 1.26 0.63 -0.30
C GLY A 238 2.22 1.64 0.33
N ASN A 239 1.72 2.58 1.14
CA ASN A 239 2.58 3.38 2.00
C ASN A 239 3.24 2.50 3.05
N ALA A 240 4.50 2.77 3.35
CA ALA A 240 5.26 2.00 4.33
C ALA A 240 5.61 2.86 5.54
N SER A 241 5.38 2.32 6.74
CA SER A 241 5.78 2.96 7.99
C SER A 241 7.31 3.09 8.06
N THR A 242 7.80 3.93 8.98
CA THR A 242 9.22 3.85 9.36
C THR A 242 9.50 2.46 9.96
N PRO A 243 10.57 1.75 9.56
CA PRO A 243 10.95 0.49 10.18
C PRO A 243 11.35 0.72 11.65
N THR A 244 10.89 -0.17 12.53
CA THR A 244 11.40 -0.26 13.90
C THR A 244 12.37 -1.42 14.01
N ASN A 245 13.36 -1.30 14.88
CA ASN A 245 14.35 -2.35 15.13
C ASN A 245 14.23 -2.85 16.57
N GLY A 246 14.42 -4.15 16.77
CA GLY A 246 14.59 -4.75 18.09
C GLY A 246 15.71 -5.77 18.09
N SER A 247 16.12 -6.17 19.29
CA SER A 247 17.09 -7.25 19.49
C SER A 247 16.41 -8.43 20.19
N LEU A 248 16.86 -9.63 19.88
CA LEU A 248 16.46 -10.88 20.49
C LEU A 248 17.73 -11.70 20.73
N THR A 249 17.93 -12.19 21.94
CA THR A 249 18.98 -13.19 22.21
C THR A 249 18.33 -14.54 22.44
N ILE A 250 18.73 -15.53 21.64
CA ILE A 250 18.41 -16.93 21.93
C ILE A 250 19.54 -17.50 22.79
N ASP A 251 19.18 -18.06 23.93
CA ASP A 251 20.08 -18.80 24.79
C ASP A 251 19.37 -20.06 25.31
N SER A 252 19.59 -21.16 24.61
CA SER A 252 19.08 -22.49 24.95
C SER A 252 20.16 -23.37 25.59
N THR A 253 21.38 -22.87 25.73
CA THR A 253 22.49 -23.61 26.31
C THR A 253 22.30 -23.71 27.82
N SER A 254 22.21 -24.95 28.32
CA SER A 254 22.14 -25.16 29.77
C SER A 254 23.48 -24.80 30.42
N PRO A 255 23.46 -24.21 31.63
CA PRO A 255 24.67 -23.99 32.41
C PRO A 255 25.44 -25.30 32.60
N ALA A 256 26.77 -25.20 32.67
CA ALA A 256 27.59 -26.37 32.94
C ALA A 256 27.18 -27.06 34.26
N PRO A 257 27.20 -28.40 34.33
CA PRO A 257 26.83 -29.12 35.54
C PRO A 257 27.69 -28.64 36.71
N THR A 258 27.02 -28.32 37.81
CA THR A 258 27.69 -27.89 39.04
C THR A 258 28.28 -29.12 39.72
N VAL A 259 29.59 -29.14 39.93
CA VAL A 259 30.23 -30.16 40.78
C VAL A 259 30.16 -29.66 42.22
N GLY A 260 29.30 -30.26 43.02
CA GLY A 260 29.20 -30.00 44.46
C GLY A 260 30.00 -31.03 45.25
N ALA A 261 30.77 -30.58 46.24
CA ALA A 261 31.45 -31.43 47.22
C ALA A 261 31.41 -30.78 48.61
N LEU A 262 31.68 -31.57 49.66
CA LEU A 262 32.05 -30.98 50.94
C LEU A 262 33.33 -30.14 50.78
N THR A 263 33.43 -29.02 51.47
CA THR A 263 34.72 -28.33 51.60
C THR A 263 35.72 -29.22 52.33
N GLU A 264 37.02 -28.99 52.14
CA GLU A 264 38.05 -29.76 52.85
C GLU A 264 37.87 -29.69 54.37
N ASP A 265 37.44 -28.56 54.94
CA ASP A 265 37.21 -28.42 56.38
C ASP A 265 35.98 -29.19 56.86
N SER A 266 34.93 -29.25 56.04
CA SER A 266 33.69 -29.96 56.39
C SER A 266 33.73 -31.45 56.04
N ASP A 267 34.68 -31.95 55.25
CA ASP A 267 34.90 -33.39 55.01
C ASP A 267 35.79 -33.98 56.13
N THR A 268 35.17 -34.33 57.26
CA THR A 268 35.90 -34.73 58.47
C THR A 268 36.18 -36.24 58.49
N GLY A 269 37.44 -36.64 58.38
CA GLY A 269 37.82 -38.05 58.35
C GLY A 269 38.81 -38.29 57.22
N ASP A 270 38.54 -39.29 56.39
CA ASP A 270 39.32 -39.58 55.19
C ASP A 270 38.90 -38.63 54.05
N LYS A 271 39.83 -37.81 53.56
CA LYS A 271 39.51 -36.79 52.56
C LYS A 271 39.02 -37.40 51.24
N GLY A 272 37.91 -36.89 50.74
CA GLY A 272 37.26 -37.27 49.49
C GLY A 272 36.24 -38.41 49.63
N ASP A 273 35.97 -38.91 50.84
CA ASP A 273 34.96 -39.96 51.06
C ASP A 273 33.54 -39.40 51.31
N ASN A 274 33.42 -38.07 51.49
CA ASN A 274 32.18 -37.36 51.84
C ASN A 274 31.54 -37.80 53.16
N VAL A 275 32.33 -38.35 54.09
CA VAL A 275 31.87 -38.74 55.43
C VAL A 275 32.25 -37.64 56.41
N THR A 276 31.26 -37.08 57.10
CA THR A 276 31.52 -35.99 58.05
C THR A 276 30.76 -36.13 59.37
N ARG A 277 31.40 -35.68 60.45
CA ARG A 277 30.80 -35.46 61.78
C ARG A 277 30.36 -34.01 61.98
N ASP A 278 30.69 -33.12 61.03
CA ASP A 278 30.24 -31.74 61.03
C ASP A 278 28.72 -31.71 60.86
N LYS A 279 28.03 -31.14 61.85
CA LYS A 279 26.57 -31.02 61.84
C LYS A 279 26.09 -29.84 60.99
N MET A 280 27.00 -28.98 60.56
CA MET A 280 26.75 -27.82 59.70
C MET A 280 27.77 -27.81 58.54
N PRO A 281 27.79 -28.87 57.70
CA PRO A 281 28.77 -28.98 56.64
C PRO A 281 28.64 -27.85 55.63
N THR A 282 29.78 -27.35 55.18
CA THR A 282 29.87 -26.39 54.08
C THR A 282 30.06 -27.15 52.77
N PHE A 283 29.28 -26.78 51.76
CA PHE A 283 29.41 -27.30 50.41
C PHE A 283 30.12 -26.26 49.54
N THR A 284 30.95 -26.74 48.63
CA THR A 284 31.59 -25.92 47.60
C THR A 284 31.29 -26.51 46.24
N GLY A 285 31.30 -25.65 45.22
CA GLY A 285 31.19 -26.06 43.84
C GLY A 285 31.48 -24.90 42.90
N THR A 286 31.55 -25.20 41.61
CA THR A 286 31.71 -24.20 40.56
C THR A 286 30.54 -24.32 39.60
N THR A 287 29.99 -23.17 39.20
CA THR A 287 28.95 -23.05 38.17
C THR A 287 29.11 -21.71 37.45
N GLU A 288 28.24 -21.43 36.51
CA GLU A 288 28.23 -20.15 35.79
C GLU A 288 27.85 -18.99 36.72
N PRO A 289 28.55 -17.83 36.64
CA PRO A 289 28.18 -16.65 37.44
C PRO A 289 26.72 -16.25 37.23
N GLY A 290 26.01 -15.94 38.31
CA GLY A 290 24.58 -15.59 38.26
C GLY A 290 23.63 -16.78 38.07
N ALA A 291 24.13 -18.02 37.98
CA ALA A 291 23.28 -19.20 37.96
C ALA A 291 22.62 -19.42 39.33
N THR A 292 21.34 -19.82 39.30
CA THR A 292 20.61 -20.22 40.51
C THR A 292 21.02 -21.63 40.91
N ILE A 293 21.63 -21.77 42.08
CA ILE A 293 22.03 -23.05 42.67
C ILE A 293 20.91 -23.55 43.58
N ILE A 294 20.54 -24.83 43.43
CA ILE A 294 19.55 -25.51 44.25
C ILE A 294 20.24 -26.68 44.97
N LEU A 295 20.44 -26.56 46.28
CA LEU A 295 20.99 -27.62 47.13
C LEU A 295 19.84 -28.29 47.89
N THR A 296 19.66 -29.61 47.69
CA THR A 296 18.65 -30.39 48.44
C THR A 296 19.33 -31.31 49.45
N LEU A 297 19.09 -31.08 50.74
CA LEU A 297 19.59 -31.88 51.86
C LEU A 297 18.41 -32.41 52.66
N ASN A 298 18.31 -33.74 52.80
CA ASN A 298 17.21 -34.37 53.55
C ASN A 298 15.80 -33.88 53.15
N LYS A 299 15.57 -33.68 51.84
CA LYS A 299 14.32 -33.13 51.26
C LYS A 299 14.03 -31.66 51.55
N GLU A 300 14.91 -30.95 52.26
CA GLU A 300 14.88 -29.50 52.36
C GLU A 300 15.69 -28.89 51.23
N THR A 301 15.18 -27.82 50.64
CA THR A 301 15.79 -27.15 49.49
C THR A 301 16.29 -25.78 49.89
N HIS A 302 17.55 -25.52 49.57
CA HIS A 302 18.21 -24.23 49.72
C HIS A 302 18.53 -23.67 48.34
N THR A 303 18.22 -22.40 48.12
CA THR A 303 18.43 -21.71 46.85
C THR A 303 19.31 -20.49 47.06
N PHE A 304 20.34 -20.33 46.23
CA PHE A 304 21.28 -19.20 46.27
C PHE A 304 21.83 -18.91 44.86
N GLN A 305 22.39 -17.72 44.65
CA GLN A 305 23.00 -17.33 43.37
C GLN A 305 24.51 -17.56 43.40
N ALA A 306 25.06 -18.03 42.27
CA ALA A 306 26.50 -18.18 42.12
C ALA A 306 27.20 -16.82 41.95
N GLY A 307 28.24 -16.56 42.73
CA GLY A 307 29.07 -15.34 42.60
C GLY A 307 28.68 -14.17 43.51
N GLU A 308 27.77 -14.39 44.47
CA GLU A 308 27.55 -13.50 45.63
C GLU A 308 28.46 -13.83 46.82
#